data_AF-A0A959PDC2-F1
#
_entry.id   AF-A0A959PDC2-F1
#
_cell.length_a   1.000
_cell.length_b   1.000
_cell.length_c   1.000
_cell.angle_alpha   90.00
_cell.angle_beta   90.00
_cell.angle_gamma   90.00
#
_symmetry.space_group_name_H-M   'P 1'
#
loop_
_entity.id
_entity.type
_entity.pdbx_description
1 polymer ?
#
loop_
_entity_poly.entity_id
_entity_poly.type
_entity_poly.pdbx_seq_one_letter_code
_entity_poly.pdbx_strand_id
1 'polypeptide(L)'
;MTKFFSGVFTLLMFSFMLTSCLNDDNLIPPNCYDGEQNNGEEEIDCGGPCPACDPCLNGLWNPENGETWVDCGGECGECDQCANGCQDGDEVGVDCGGTFCGDCADLCDDGLPNGDEDGADPTCIAPDVTLADCGGDYCDPCPTCDDLIMNGQEIGIDCGGTCGPCPDDSNCLSGSMNGGEFWIDCGGPTCPACQDTLYWNAGGLKIAQADKTFNFDGSTFTITGTTFASEQISMVLEEPGFGWLTGAIVTLSPTSLPANCTYTDAVGFSYSTALTTANMTFTVLNYVPGPGGVIVMSFAGTTSDVDGVIVNISNGFLLFNIP
;
A
#
# COMPACT_ATOMS: atom_id res chain seq x y z
N MET A 1 1.83 -66.62 -38.13
CA MET A 1 1.42 -66.98 -36.76
C MET A 1 2.64 -67.09 -35.86
N THR A 2 3.13 -65.97 -35.32
CA THR A 2 3.90 -65.89 -34.05
C THR A 2 4.36 -64.45 -33.82
N LYS A 3 4.12 -63.96 -32.58
CA LYS A 3 4.89 -62.95 -31.83
C LYS A 3 4.88 -61.49 -32.33
N PHE A 4 3.88 -60.68 -31.92
CA PHE A 4 4.04 -59.22 -31.75
C PHE A 4 2.97 -58.54 -30.86
N PHE A 5 2.43 -59.21 -29.84
CA PHE A 5 1.40 -58.64 -28.96
C PHE A 5 1.60 -59.03 -27.49
N SER A 6 2.74 -58.65 -26.89
CA SER A 6 3.00 -58.94 -25.47
C SER A 6 3.95 -57.93 -24.82
N GLY A 7 3.76 -56.62 -25.05
CA GLY A 7 4.67 -55.61 -24.51
C GLY A 7 4.07 -54.25 -24.14
N VAL A 8 2.77 -54.02 -24.32
CA VAL A 8 2.17 -52.68 -24.08
C VAL A 8 1.05 -52.70 -23.03
N PHE A 9 0.61 -53.87 -22.56
CA PHE A 9 -0.43 -53.95 -21.52
C PHE A 9 0.12 -54.13 -20.09
N THR A 10 1.44 -54.17 -19.92
CA THR A 10 2.09 -54.40 -18.62
C THR A 10 2.77 -53.15 -18.05
N LEU A 11 2.37 -51.96 -18.51
CA LEU A 11 2.88 -50.68 -17.99
C LEU A 11 1.76 -49.69 -17.62
N LEU A 12 0.50 -50.12 -17.67
CA LEU A 12 -0.69 -49.32 -17.31
C LEU A 12 -1.53 -49.95 -16.18
N MET A 13 -0.96 -50.93 -15.46
CA MET A 13 -1.51 -51.45 -14.20
C MET A 13 -0.42 -51.50 -13.11
N PHE A 14 0.33 -50.41 -12.97
CA PHE A 14 1.25 -50.21 -11.84
C PHE A 14 1.30 -48.74 -11.42
N SER A 15 0.17 -48.02 -11.56
CA SER A 15 0.05 -46.61 -11.15
C SER A 15 -1.16 -46.33 -10.25
N PHE A 16 -1.81 -47.37 -9.74
CA PHE A 16 -2.86 -47.29 -8.73
C PHE A 16 -2.61 -48.38 -7.70
N MET A 17 -1.73 -48.11 -6.73
CA MET A 17 -1.70 -48.66 -5.36
C MET A 17 -0.44 -48.15 -4.63
N LEU A 18 -0.25 -46.83 -4.62
CA LEU A 18 0.34 -46.17 -3.45
C LEU A 18 -0.82 -45.51 -2.70
N THR A 19 -1.83 -46.31 -2.36
CA THR A 19 -2.61 -46.03 -1.17
C THR A 19 -1.64 -46.21 -0.03
N SER A 20 -1.12 -45.09 0.48
CA SER A 20 -0.57 -45.00 1.83
C SER A 20 -1.37 -45.92 2.74
N CYS A 21 -0.71 -46.93 3.31
CA CYS A 21 -1.31 -47.74 4.35
C CYS A 21 -1.56 -46.85 5.57
N LEU A 22 -2.75 -46.23 5.62
CA LEU A 22 -3.35 -45.92 6.91
C LEU A 22 -3.86 -47.26 7.42
N ASN A 23 -3.12 -47.86 8.34
CA ASN A 23 -3.66 -48.93 9.17
C ASN A 23 -4.71 -48.29 10.10
N ASP A 24 -5.78 -48.99 10.45
CA ASP A 24 -6.71 -48.56 11.50
C ASP A 24 -6.01 -48.42 12.86
N ASP A 25 -4.82 -49.05 13.04
CA ASP A 25 -3.93 -48.82 14.19
C ASP A 25 -2.89 -47.70 13.98
N ASN A 26 -2.93 -46.97 12.85
CA ASN A 26 -2.08 -45.81 12.55
C ASN A 26 -2.89 -44.51 12.53
N LEU A 27 -4.04 -44.50 13.22
CA LEU A 27 -4.48 -43.28 13.91
C LEU A 27 -3.33 -42.91 14.84
N ILE A 28 -2.57 -41.86 14.50
CA ILE A 28 -1.73 -41.21 15.49
C ILE A 28 -2.69 -40.93 16.65
N PRO A 29 -2.47 -41.51 17.86
CA PRO A 29 -3.31 -41.16 19.01
C PRO A 29 -3.33 -39.63 19.10
N PRO A 30 -4.45 -38.98 19.45
CA PRO A 30 -4.50 -37.53 19.65
C PRO A 30 -3.29 -37.16 20.51
N ASN A 31 -2.29 -36.56 19.88
CA ASN A 31 -0.98 -36.39 20.46
C ASN A 31 -0.99 -34.99 21.05
N CYS A 32 -1.66 -34.91 22.21
CA CYS A 32 -1.88 -33.72 23.03
C CYS A 32 -0.59 -33.10 23.62
N TYR A 33 0.55 -33.25 22.96
CA TYR A 33 1.87 -32.79 23.38
C TYR A 33 2.81 -32.59 22.17
N ASP A 34 2.28 -32.36 20.97
CA ASP A 34 3.05 -32.20 19.73
C ASP A 34 3.29 -30.74 19.32
N GLY A 35 2.69 -29.79 20.04
CA GLY A 35 2.83 -28.35 19.83
C GLY A 35 1.99 -27.79 18.70
N GLU A 36 1.07 -28.57 18.12
CA GLU A 36 0.27 -28.19 16.96
C GLU A 36 -1.22 -28.46 17.21
N GLN A 37 -2.09 -27.44 17.10
CA GLN A 37 -3.54 -27.61 17.30
C GLN A 37 -4.16 -28.54 16.23
N ASN A 38 -4.39 -29.81 16.58
CA ASN A 38 -4.86 -30.82 15.64
C ASN A 38 -5.85 -31.82 16.26
N ASN A 39 -6.29 -32.80 15.47
CA ASN A 39 -7.06 -33.97 15.93
C ASN A 39 -8.34 -33.70 16.76
N GLY A 40 -8.90 -32.49 16.70
CA GLY A 40 -10.11 -32.09 17.43
C GLY A 40 -9.86 -31.42 18.78
N GLU A 41 -8.63 -30.98 19.04
CA GLU A 41 -8.25 -30.11 20.15
C GLU A 41 -8.95 -28.73 20.09
N GLU A 42 -9.15 -28.11 21.25
CA GLU A 42 -9.76 -26.77 21.38
C GLU A 42 -8.70 -25.67 21.35
N GLU A 43 -7.49 -25.94 21.88
CA GLU A 43 -6.28 -25.11 21.76
C GLU A 43 -5.08 -26.02 21.45
N ILE A 44 -3.86 -25.47 21.34
CA ILE A 44 -2.68 -26.30 21.08
C ILE A 44 -2.53 -27.35 22.20
N ASP A 45 -2.55 -28.65 21.85
CA ASP A 45 -2.31 -29.76 22.76
C ASP A 45 -3.37 -29.97 23.88
N CYS A 46 -4.54 -29.32 23.83
CA CYS A 46 -5.57 -29.49 24.86
C CYS A 46 -7.02 -29.34 24.35
N GLY A 47 -7.98 -29.83 25.13
CA GLY A 47 -9.41 -29.81 24.79
C GLY A 47 -9.86 -30.93 23.86
N GLY A 48 -11.17 -31.11 23.70
CA GLY A 48 -11.75 -32.16 22.85
C GLY A 48 -11.36 -33.60 23.27
N PRO A 49 -10.58 -34.35 22.46
CA PRO A 49 -10.09 -35.68 22.83
C PRO A 49 -8.91 -35.65 23.83
N CYS A 50 -8.35 -34.46 24.10
CA CYS A 50 -7.25 -34.23 25.04
C CYS A 50 -7.76 -33.79 26.43
N PRO A 51 -6.90 -33.76 27.46
CA PRO A 51 -7.26 -33.15 28.75
C PRO A 51 -7.78 -31.72 28.55
N ALA A 52 -8.67 -31.27 29.42
CA ALA A 52 -9.17 -29.90 29.37
C ALA A 52 -8.00 -28.90 29.41
N CYS A 53 -8.11 -27.83 28.64
CA CYS A 53 -7.12 -26.76 28.64
C CYS A 53 -6.98 -26.16 30.03
N ASP A 54 -5.74 -25.83 30.39
CA ASP A 54 -5.45 -25.15 31.64
C ASP A 54 -5.86 -23.68 31.47
N PRO A 55 -6.87 -23.20 32.21
CA PRO A 55 -7.31 -21.82 32.08
C PRO A 55 -6.21 -20.81 32.43
N CYS A 56 -5.18 -21.24 33.17
CA CYS A 56 -4.10 -20.40 33.64
C CYS A 56 -2.93 -20.25 32.65
N LEU A 57 -3.09 -20.70 31.39
CA LEU A 57 -2.05 -20.66 30.35
C LEU A 57 -2.63 -20.38 28.96
N ASN A 58 -3.83 -19.80 28.89
CA ASN A 58 -4.55 -19.62 27.63
C ASN A 58 -4.40 -18.20 27.05
N GLY A 59 -3.69 -17.31 27.73
CA GLY A 59 -3.46 -15.93 27.33
C GLY A 59 -4.69 -15.04 27.47
N LEU A 60 -5.74 -15.50 28.17
CA LEU A 60 -6.99 -14.78 28.36
C LEU A 60 -7.21 -14.52 29.84
N TRP A 61 -7.71 -13.32 30.17
CA TRP A 61 -8.16 -13.05 31.53
C TRP A 61 -9.52 -13.73 31.81
N ASN A 62 -9.55 -14.62 32.78
CA ASN A 62 -10.68 -15.44 33.19
C ASN A 62 -11.12 -15.10 34.63
N PRO A 63 -11.91 -14.03 34.84
CA PRO A 63 -12.34 -13.61 36.19
C PRO A 63 -13.20 -14.65 36.92
N GLU A 64 -13.85 -15.54 36.19
CA GLU A 64 -14.64 -16.64 36.78
C GLU A 64 -13.77 -17.63 37.57
N ASN A 65 -12.48 -17.73 37.21
CA ASN A 65 -11.48 -18.60 37.85
C ASN A 65 -10.68 -17.84 38.94
N GLY A 66 -11.04 -16.58 39.19
CA GLY A 66 -10.41 -15.74 40.20
C GLY A 66 -9.09 -15.10 39.75
N GLU A 67 -8.79 -15.12 38.46
CA GLU A 67 -7.65 -14.42 37.90
C GLU A 67 -7.74 -12.90 38.17
N THR A 68 -6.62 -12.34 38.60
CA THR A 68 -6.46 -10.91 38.86
C THR A 68 -5.80 -10.19 37.70
N TRP A 69 -5.01 -10.92 36.90
CA TRP A 69 -4.41 -10.48 35.65
C TRP A 69 -4.36 -11.68 34.68
N VAL A 70 -3.86 -11.50 33.45
CA VAL A 70 -3.87 -12.58 32.44
C VAL A 70 -3.12 -13.80 32.97
N ASP A 71 -3.78 -14.98 32.96
CA ASP A 71 -3.21 -16.27 33.34
C ASP A 71 -2.68 -16.37 34.80
N CYS A 72 -3.04 -15.44 35.69
CA CYS A 72 -2.60 -15.46 37.08
C CYS A 72 -3.62 -14.86 38.07
N GLY A 73 -3.51 -15.27 39.33
CA GLY A 73 -4.47 -14.96 40.39
C GLY A 73 -5.44 -16.10 40.65
N GLY A 74 -6.04 -16.11 41.85
CA GLY A 74 -7.07 -17.09 42.21
C GLY A 74 -6.56 -18.54 42.16
N GLU A 75 -7.16 -19.36 41.28
CA GLU A 75 -6.78 -20.76 41.09
C GLU A 75 -5.43 -20.92 40.36
N CYS A 76 -4.94 -19.88 39.68
CA CYS A 76 -3.70 -19.87 38.90
C CYS A 76 -2.43 -19.53 39.69
N GLY A 77 -2.58 -19.22 40.99
CA GLY A 77 -1.46 -18.81 41.85
C GLY A 77 -1.25 -17.30 41.87
N GLU A 78 -0.34 -16.81 42.71
CA GLU A 78 -0.05 -15.37 42.79
C GLU A 78 0.67 -14.91 41.51
N CYS A 79 0.30 -13.74 40.99
CA CYS A 79 0.95 -13.12 39.84
C CYS A 79 2.40 -12.72 40.18
N ASP A 80 3.29 -12.80 39.18
CA ASP A 80 4.62 -12.20 39.27
C ASP A 80 4.47 -10.69 39.42
N GLN A 81 5.36 -10.06 40.20
CA GLN A 81 5.33 -8.62 40.40
C GLN A 81 5.45 -7.86 39.07
N CYS A 82 6.23 -8.39 38.14
CA CYS A 82 6.43 -7.78 36.82
C CYS A 82 5.37 -8.20 35.79
N ALA A 83 4.22 -8.73 36.22
CA ALA A 83 3.12 -9.17 35.37
C ALA A 83 1.83 -9.34 36.20
N ASN A 84 1.53 -8.38 37.08
CA ASN A 84 0.33 -8.39 37.93
C ASN A 84 -0.64 -7.25 37.63
N GLY A 85 -0.36 -6.40 36.62
CA GLY A 85 -1.19 -5.26 36.26
C GLY A 85 -1.14 -4.12 37.26
N CYS A 86 -0.14 -4.10 38.14
CA CYS A 86 0.10 -3.04 39.11
C CYS A 86 1.38 -2.30 38.77
N GLN A 87 1.44 -1.04 39.22
CA GLN A 87 2.73 -0.41 39.46
C GLN A 87 3.05 -0.53 40.96
N ASP A 88 3.88 -1.48 41.32
CA ASP A 88 4.27 -1.74 42.70
C ASP A 88 5.79 -1.94 42.88
N GLY A 89 6.23 -2.14 44.13
CA GLY A 89 7.66 -2.26 44.45
C GLY A 89 8.51 -1.07 44.01
N ASP A 90 9.48 -1.32 43.13
CA ASP A 90 10.39 -0.31 42.56
C ASP A 90 10.22 -0.10 41.04
N GLU A 91 9.09 -0.50 40.48
CA GLU A 91 8.70 -0.30 39.09
C GLU A 91 8.58 1.17 38.68
N VAL A 92 8.87 1.45 37.41
CA VAL A 92 8.83 2.80 36.82
C VAL A 92 7.52 3.05 36.09
N GLY A 93 6.98 2.02 35.44
CA GLY A 93 5.62 1.93 34.90
C GLY A 93 4.95 0.63 35.37
N VAL A 94 3.70 0.38 35.00
CA VAL A 94 2.98 -0.86 35.36
C VAL A 94 3.77 -2.09 34.86
N ASP A 95 4.10 -3.03 35.75
CA ASP A 95 4.82 -4.27 35.42
C ASP A 95 6.23 -4.10 34.79
N CYS A 96 6.81 -2.89 34.77
CA CYS A 96 8.08 -2.62 34.07
C CYS A 96 9.06 -1.73 34.85
N GLY A 97 10.33 -1.82 34.46
CA GLY A 97 11.42 -1.04 35.03
C GLY A 97 11.87 -1.51 36.42
N GLY A 98 12.49 -0.61 37.17
CA GLY A 98 13.02 -0.92 38.50
C GLY A 98 14.23 -1.85 38.47
N THR A 99 14.42 -2.61 39.55
CA THR A 99 15.57 -3.52 39.72
C THR A 99 15.33 -4.89 39.08
N PHE A 100 14.07 -5.32 39.01
CA PHE A 100 13.71 -6.71 38.72
C PHE A 100 12.93 -6.90 37.41
N CYS A 101 12.22 -5.88 36.91
CA CYS A 101 11.40 -5.99 35.71
C CYS A 101 12.16 -5.55 34.44
N GLY A 102 11.56 -5.86 33.28
CA GLY A 102 12.11 -5.55 31.95
C GLY A 102 12.05 -4.06 31.61
N ASP A 103 12.48 -3.68 30.40
CA ASP A 103 12.34 -2.30 29.92
C ASP A 103 10.85 -2.01 29.65
N CYS A 104 10.38 -0.80 29.97
CA CYS A 104 8.99 -0.42 29.72
C CYS A 104 8.68 -0.34 28.22
N ALA A 105 9.69 -0.11 27.38
CA ALA A 105 9.53 -0.17 25.93
C ALA A 105 9.29 -1.58 25.37
N ASP A 106 9.56 -2.64 26.15
CA ASP A 106 9.32 -4.03 25.72
C ASP A 106 7.84 -4.43 25.82
N LEU A 107 7.03 -3.64 26.53
CA LEU A 107 5.61 -3.89 26.74
C LEU A 107 4.69 -3.15 25.76
N CYS A 108 5.21 -2.17 25.02
CA CYS A 108 4.43 -1.45 24.02
C CYS A 108 3.90 -2.39 22.91
N ASP A 109 2.64 -2.20 22.49
CA ASP A 109 1.95 -2.96 21.44
C ASP A 109 1.87 -4.49 21.76
N ASP A 110 1.85 -4.88 23.05
CA ASP A 110 1.79 -6.28 23.48
C ASP A 110 0.36 -6.85 23.63
N GLY A 111 -0.64 -5.98 23.51
CA GLY A 111 -2.06 -6.29 23.64
C GLY A 111 -2.64 -6.04 25.04
N LEU A 112 -1.87 -5.54 26.00
CA LEU A 112 -2.30 -5.21 27.36
C LEU A 112 -1.97 -3.74 27.68
N PRO A 113 -2.83 -3.04 28.45
CA PRO A 113 -2.54 -1.68 28.90
C PRO A 113 -1.62 -1.70 30.13
N ASN A 114 -0.31 -1.85 29.93
CA ASN A 114 0.70 -1.93 30.97
C ASN A 114 1.90 -1.02 30.62
N GLY A 115 3.04 -1.20 31.30
CA GLY A 115 4.19 -0.34 31.09
C GLY A 115 3.92 1.12 31.44
N ASP A 116 4.37 2.02 30.57
CA ASP A 116 4.16 3.47 30.70
C ASP A 116 3.10 4.00 29.72
N GLU A 117 2.26 3.13 29.17
CA GLU A 117 1.24 3.48 28.19
C GLU A 117 0.17 4.42 28.75
N ASP A 118 -0.45 5.23 27.88
CA ASP A 118 -1.50 6.18 28.28
C ASP A 118 -2.74 5.49 28.86
N GLY A 119 -2.97 4.21 28.51
CA GLY A 119 -4.06 3.39 29.03
C GLY A 119 -3.70 2.60 30.30
N ALA A 120 -2.42 2.56 30.69
CA ALA A 120 -1.98 1.84 31.88
C ALA A 120 -2.51 2.51 33.16
N ASP A 121 -3.20 1.73 34.01
CA ASP A 121 -3.68 2.18 35.30
C ASP A 121 -2.79 1.59 36.42
N PRO A 122 -2.09 2.43 37.20
CA PRO A 122 -1.18 1.95 38.25
C PRO A 122 -1.89 1.32 39.46
N THR A 123 -3.23 1.26 39.50
CA THR A 123 -4.01 0.86 40.68
C THR A 123 -4.46 -0.60 40.73
N CYS A 124 -3.80 -1.51 39.99
CA CYS A 124 -4.07 -2.95 40.01
C CYS A 124 -5.49 -3.30 39.55
N ILE A 125 -5.90 -2.79 38.39
CA ILE A 125 -7.20 -3.12 37.83
C ILE A 125 -7.10 -4.39 36.98
N ALA A 126 -8.25 -4.95 36.61
CA ALA A 126 -8.28 -6.04 35.64
C ALA A 126 -7.84 -5.55 34.25
N PRO A 127 -7.26 -6.42 33.40
CA PRO A 127 -6.82 -6.03 32.08
C PRO A 127 -8.03 -5.66 31.22
N ASP A 128 -8.05 -4.43 30.72
CA ASP A 128 -9.04 -3.95 29.79
C ASP A 128 -8.38 -3.68 28.44
N VAL A 129 -8.42 -4.68 27.56
CA VAL A 129 -7.87 -4.64 26.20
C VAL A 129 -8.53 -3.59 25.30
N THR A 130 -9.52 -2.83 25.81
CA THR A 130 -10.08 -1.67 25.10
C THR A 130 -9.40 -0.35 25.47
N LEU A 131 -8.55 -0.35 26.49
CA LEU A 131 -7.70 0.79 26.84
C LEU A 131 -6.49 0.87 25.91
N ALA A 132 -5.83 2.02 25.94
CA ALA A 132 -4.69 2.30 25.09
C ALA A 132 -3.45 1.47 25.49
N ASP A 133 -2.96 0.68 24.54
CA ASP A 133 -1.69 -0.07 24.56
C ASP A 133 -0.65 0.72 23.73
N CYS A 134 -0.51 2.00 24.05
CA CYS A 134 0.34 2.96 23.36
C CYS A 134 0.52 4.22 24.21
N GLY A 135 1.38 5.14 23.79
CA GLY A 135 1.57 6.42 24.47
C GLY A 135 2.54 6.37 25.65
N GLY A 136 2.63 7.46 26.41
CA GLY A 136 3.65 7.59 27.45
C GLY A 136 5.05 8.04 27.01
N ASP A 137 6.01 7.89 27.92
CA ASP A 137 7.38 8.36 27.75
C ASP A 137 8.25 7.43 26.86
N TYR A 138 7.86 6.15 26.74
CA TYR A 138 8.67 5.10 26.11
C TYR A 138 8.00 4.42 24.90
N CYS A 139 6.69 4.56 24.70
CA CYS A 139 5.99 4.04 23.51
C CYS A 139 5.69 5.15 22.49
N ASP A 140 5.36 4.74 21.27
CA ASP A 140 4.90 5.68 20.25
C ASP A 140 3.55 6.31 20.69
N PRO A 141 3.31 7.60 20.35
CA PRO A 141 2.07 8.27 20.74
C PRO A 141 0.84 7.52 20.26
N CYS A 142 -0.18 7.44 21.11
CA CYS A 142 -1.44 6.84 20.71
C CYS A 142 -2.05 7.54 19.50
N PRO A 143 -2.61 6.76 18.54
CA PRO A 143 -3.36 7.33 17.44
C PRO A 143 -4.59 8.07 17.97
N THR A 144 -4.68 9.34 17.61
CA THR A 144 -5.74 10.24 18.04
C THR A 144 -6.70 10.44 16.88
N CYS A 145 -7.74 9.61 16.83
CA CYS A 145 -8.71 9.56 15.71
C CYS A 145 -9.57 10.83 15.49
N ASP A 146 -9.18 12.01 15.98
CA ASP A 146 -9.92 13.27 15.88
C ASP A 146 -8.99 14.52 16.01
N ASP A 147 -7.67 14.38 15.96
CA ASP A 147 -6.73 15.49 16.24
C ASP A 147 -6.10 16.14 14.99
N LEU A 148 -6.53 15.71 13.80
CA LEU A 148 -6.19 16.26 12.49
C LEU A 148 -4.71 16.09 12.13
N ILE A 149 -3.99 15.17 12.74
CA ILE A 149 -2.61 14.82 12.38
C ILE A 149 -2.49 13.30 12.18
N MET A 150 -1.63 12.87 11.25
CA MET A 150 -1.41 11.44 10.99
C MET A 150 -0.35 10.88 11.96
N ASN A 151 -0.77 10.12 12.97
CA ASN A 151 0.11 9.55 13.99
C ASN A 151 -0.32 8.11 14.41
N GLY A 152 0.50 7.44 15.22
CA GLY A 152 0.24 6.08 15.70
C GLY A 152 0.06 5.05 14.57
N GLN A 153 -0.97 4.20 14.68
CA GLN A 153 -1.31 3.15 13.71
C GLN A 153 -2.28 3.62 12.60
N GLU A 154 -2.53 4.92 12.48
CA GLU A 154 -3.40 5.49 11.45
C GLU A 154 -2.88 5.24 10.02
N ILE A 155 -3.80 4.98 9.08
CA ILE A 155 -3.49 4.84 7.64
C ILE A 155 -3.96 6.05 6.81
N GLY A 156 -4.65 6.99 7.46
CA GLY A 156 -5.03 8.31 6.98
C GLY A 156 -5.26 9.24 8.18
N ILE A 157 -5.33 10.56 7.97
CA ILE A 157 -5.54 11.52 9.07
C ILE A 157 -6.79 11.12 9.85
N ASP A 158 -6.64 10.81 11.14
CA ASP A 158 -7.72 10.44 12.07
C ASP A 158 -8.48 9.14 11.70
N CYS A 159 -7.90 8.25 10.86
CA CYS A 159 -8.62 7.07 10.39
C CYS A 159 -7.76 5.82 10.07
N GLY A 160 -8.43 4.67 10.16
CA GLY A 160 -7.89 3.31 10.02
C GLY A 160 -6.87 2.92 11.10
N GLY A 161 -6.27 1.75 10.96
CA GLY A 161 -5.57 1.11 12.09
C GLY A 161 -6.56 0.76 13.20
N THR A 162 -6.30 1.28 14.40
CA THR A 162 -7.20 1.19 15.58
C THR A 162 -8.37 2.18 15.53
N CYS A 163 -8.33 3.17 14.63
CA CYS A 163 -9.43 4.10 14.38
C CYS A 163 -10.53 3.48 13.50
N GLY A 164 -11.67 4.16 13.40
CA GLY A 164 -12.72 3.80 12.44
C GLY A 164 -12.14 3.69 11.02
N PRO A 165 -12.67 2.80 10.15
CA PRO A 165 -12.15 2.63 8.81
C PRO A 165 -12.12 3.99 8.12
N CYS A 166 -10.99 4.30 7.46
CA CYS A 166 -10.95 5.46 6.61
C CYS A 166 -12.14 5.40 5.65
N PRO A 167 -12.93 6.48 5.53
CA PRO A 167 -13.90 6.56 4.47
C PRO A 167 -13.15 6.23 3.18
N ASP A 168 -13.67 5.30 2.39
CA ASP A 168 -13.07 4.78 1.15
C ASP A 168 -12.71 5.89 0.10
N ASP A 169 -12.91 7.17 0.45
CA ASP A 169 -12.85 8.35 -0.40
C ASP A 169 -11.91 9.51 0.06
N SER A 170 -10.94 9.31 0.97
CA SER A 170 -10.21 10.49 1.52
C SER A 170 -8.71 10.39 1.81
N ASN A 171 -7.97 9.37 1.36
CA ASN A 171 -6.51 9.37 1.56
C ASN A 171 -5.75 9.81 0.31
N CYS A 172 -5.63 11.13 0.15
CA CYS A 172 -4.83 11.80 -0.88
C CYS A 172 -3.30 11.59 -0.73
N LEU A 173 -2.86 10.46 -0.16
CA LEU A 173 -1.47 10.10 0.14
C LEU A 173 -1.25 8.57 0.09
N SER A 174 -2.19 7.82 -0.50
CA SER A 174 -2.18 6.36 -0.52
C SER A 174 -1.25 5.76 -1.58
N GLY A 175 -0.72 6.59 -2.48
CA GLY A 175 0.03 6.16 -3.65
C GLY A 175 -0.83 5.46 -4.71
N SER A 176 -2.16 5.44 -4.54
CA SER A 176 -3.11 4.73 -5.39
C SER A 176 -4.22 5.67 -5.84
N MET A 177 -4.63 5.57 -7.11
CA MET A 177 -5.78 6.35 -7.58
C MET A 177 -7.08 5.76 -7.04
N ASN A 178 -7.64 6.36 -5.99
CA ASN A 178 -8.87 5.89 -5.33
C ASN A 178 -9.78 7.08 -4.96
N GLY A 179 -10.89 6.81 -4.28
CA GLY A 179 -11.59 7.84 -3.52
C GLY A 179 -12.15 9.09 -4.22
N GLY A 180 -12.38 9.03 -5.53
CA GLY A 180 -12.85 10.17 -6.32
C GLY A 180 -11.75 11.12 -6.80
N GLU A 181 -10.48 10.75 -6.60
CA GLU A 181 -9.32 11.45 -7.13
C GLU A 181 -9.36 11.55 -8.67
N PHE A 182 -8.80 12.64 -9.19
CA PHE A 182 -8.64 12.84 -10.63
C PHE A 182 -7.31 12.29 -11.13
N TRP A 183 -6.31 12.16 -10.28
CA TRP A 183 -5.07 11.41 -10.51
C TRP A 183 -4.48 11.02 -9.16
N ILE A 184 -3.66 9.96 -9.10
CA ILE A 184 -3.08 9.40 -7.85
C ILE A 184 -2.87 10.49 -6.80
N ASP A 185 -3.60 10.41 -5.68
CA ASP A 185 -3.45 11.29 -4.52
C ASP A 185 -3.81 12.78 -4.75
N CYS A 186 -4.55 13.12 -5.82
CA CYS A 186 -4.92 14.51 -6.11
C CYS A 186 -6.20 14.69 -6.97
N GLY A 187 -6.76 15.90 -6.89
CA GLY A 187 -7.97 16.32 -7.58
C GLY A 187 -9.24 15.66 -7.02
N GLY A 188 -10.39 15.90 -7.66
CA GLY A 188 -11.65 15.40 -7.13
C GLY A 188 -12.30 16.33 -6.12
N PRO A 189 -13.38 15.88 -5.47
CA PRO A 189 -14.14 16.68 -4.50
C PRO A 189 -13.42 16.82 -3.15
N THR A 190 -12.54 15.88 -2.80
CA THR A 190 -11.94 15.74 -1.47
C THR A 190 -10.45 16.05 -1.44
N CYS A 191 -9.70 15.89 -2.54
CA CYS A 191 -8.27 16.14 -2.57
C CYS A 191 -7.88 17.52 -3.17
N PRO A 192 -6.72 18.07 -2.78
CA PRO A 192 -6.17 19.27 -3.41
C PRO A 192 -5.99 19.10 -4.92
N ALA A 193 -6.09 20.21 -5.67
CA ALA A 193 -5.85 20.19 -7.12
C ALA A 193 -4.48 19.58 -7.44
N CYS A 194 -4.43 18.77 -8.51
CA CYS A 194 -3.21 18.14 -8.94
C CYS A 194 -2.15 19.17 -9.32
N GLN A 195 -0.88 18.91 -9.06
CA GLN A 195 0.17 19.82 -9.48
C GLN A 195 0.52 19.60 -10.95
N ASP A 196 0.39 20.66 -11.75
CA ASP A 196 0.81 20.64 -13.16
C ASP A 196 2.25 20.12 -13.30
N THR A 197 2.43 19.11 -14.14
CA THR A 197 3.68 18.39 -14.31
C THR A 197 3.93 18.13 -15.78
N LEU A 198 5.16 18.34 -16.24
CA LEU A 198 5.60 18.00 -17.58
C LEU A 198 7.07 17.62 -17.54
N TYR A 199 7.37 16.39 -17.96
CA TYR A 199 8.74 15.93 -18.12
C TYR A 199 8.86 15.00 -19.32
N TRP A 200 10.08 14.90 -19.85
CA TRP A 200 10.41 14.05 -20.99
C TRP A 200 11.88 13.70 -20.95
N ASN A 201 12.31 12.71 -21.74
CA ASN A 201 13.72 12.39 -21.93
C ASN A 201 14.14 12.70 -23.37
N ALA A 202 15.13 13.58 -23.51
CA ALA A 202 15.81 13.91 -24.76
C ALA A 202 17.33 13.84 -24.54
N GLY A 203 17.89 12.63 -24.58
CA GLY A 203 19.30 12.39 -24.21
C GLY A 203 19.58 12.56 -22.70
N GLY A 204 18.55 12.49 -21.87
CA GLY A 204 18.55 12.71 -20.43
C GLY A 204 17.19 13.22 -19.95
N LEU A 205 16.87 13.05 -18.66
CA LEU A 205 15.62 13.53 -18.07
C LEU A 205 15.55 15.06 -18.09
N LYS A 206 14.46 15.59 -18.65
CA LYS A 206 14.12 17.00 -18.78
C LYS A 206 12.82 17.25 -18.00
N ILE A 207 12.83 18.23 -17.11
CA ILE A 207 11.67 18.59 -16.28
C ILE A 207 11.33 20.04 -16.58
N ALA A 208 10.11 20.30 -17.04
CA ALA A 208 9.60 21.65 -17.21
C ALA A 208 9.49 22.35 -15.84
N GLN A 209 9.96 23.58 -15.77
CA GLN A 209 9.96 24.39 -14.55
C GLN A 209 8.80 25.39 -14.57
N ALA A 210 8.97 26.55 -13.95
CA ALA A 210 7.91 27.54 -13.75
C ALA A 210 7.23 28.00 -15.06
N ASP A 211 7.93 27.99 -16.19
CA ASP A 211 7.35 28.31 -17.51
C ASP A 211 6.79 27.05 -18.19
N LYS A 212 5.72 26.51 -17.60
CA LYS A 212 4.85 25.53 -18.26
C LYS A 212 3.50 26.19 -18.50
N THR A 213 3.03 26.15 -19.74
CA THR A 213 1.74 26.72 -20.12
C THR A 213 0.85 25.63 -20.65
N PHE A 214 -0.40 25.64 -20.22
CA PHE A 214 -1.45 24.78 -20.74
C PHE A 214 -2.62 25.66 -21.16
N ASN A 215 -3.10 25.48 -22.39
CA ASN A 215 -4.29 26.13 -22.90
C ASN A 215 -5.18 25.10 -23.59
N PHE A 216 -6.48 25.20 -23.33
CA PHE A 216 -7.50 24.40 -23.97
C PHE A 216 -8.62 25.32 -24.48
N ASP A 217 -8.91 25.25 -25.77
CA ASP A 217 -9.97 26.05 -26.40
C ASP A 217 -11.30 25.30 -26.58
N GLY A 218 -11.37 24.07 -26.06
CA GLY A 218 -12.52 23.17 -26.20
C GLY A 218 -12.29 22.03 -27.19
N SER A 219 -11.28 22.10 -28.05
CA SER A 219 -10.91 20.98 -28.94
C SER A 219 -9.39 20.73 -28.94
N THR A 220 -8.60 21.79 -28.99
CA THR A 220 -7.15 21.71 -29.16
C THR A 220 -6.43 21.99 -27.84
N PHE A 221 -5.52 21.09 -27.44
CA PHE A 221 -4.59 21.35 -26.35
C PHE A 221 -3.30 21.98 -26.88
N THR A 222 -2.90 23.08 -26.27
CA THR A 222 -1.59 23.70 -26.50
C THR A 222 -0.79 23.65 -25.20
N ILE A 223 0.31 22.90 -25.21
CA ILE A 223 1.19 22.71 -24.06
C ILE A 223 2.58 23.23 -24.40
N THR A 224 3.16 24.05 -23.54
CA THR A 224 4.58 24.40 -23.63
C THR A 224 5.28 24.16 -22.30
N GLY A 225 6.56 23.81 -22.35
CA GLY A 225 7.39 23.66 -21.17
C GLY A 225 8.82 24.06 -21.47
N THR A 226 9.43 24.79 -20.54
CA THR A 226 10.86 25.11 -20.59
C THR A 226 11.59 24.60 -19.36
N THR A 227 12.84 24.19 -19.55
CA THR A 227 13.71 23.68 -18.48
C THR A 227 14.68 24.76 -17.98
N PHE A 228 15.33 24.54 -16.84
CA PHE A 228 16.43 25.41 -16.37
C PHE A 228 17.61 25.51 -17.36
N ALA A 229 17.79 24.51 -18.22
CA ALA A 229 18.82 24.49 -19.25
C ALA A 229 18.38 25.20 -20.55
N SER A 230 17.25 25.92 -20.51
CA SER A 230 16.65 26.61 -21.67
C SER A 230 16.21 25.72 -22.82
N GLU A 231 16.14 24.40 -22.62
CA GLU A 231 15.48 23.48 -23.54
C GLU A 231 13.97 23.67 -23.48
N GLN A 232 13.30 23.56 -24.62
CA GLN A 232 11.86 23.81 -24.74
C GLN A 232 11.15 22.66 -25.45
N ILE A 233 9.93 22.36 -25.02
CA ILE A 233 9.01 21.49 -25.76
C ILE A 233 7.68 22.23 -25.94
N SER A 234 7.13 22.17 -27.15
CA SER A 234 5.85 22.77 -27.50
C SER A 234 5.02 21.74 -28.25
N MET A 235 3.78 21.54 -27.83
CA MET A 235 2.89 20.50 -28.34
C MET A 235 1.53 21.12 -28.64
N VAL A 236 1.03 20.87 -29.85
CA VAL A 236 -0.35 21.18 -30.26
C VAL A 236 -1.01 19.86 -30.57
N LEU A 237 -2.04 19.51 -29.80
CA LEU A 237 -2.78 18.26 -29.93
C LEU A 237 -4.22 18.57 -30.32
N GLU A 238 -4.65 18.01 -31.44
CA GLU A 238 -6.04 18.09 -31.89
C GLU A 238 -6.87 16.95 -31.30
N GLU A 239 -8.15 17.21 -31.12
CA GLU A 239 -9.09 16.24 -30.59
C GLU A 239 -9.12 14.95 -31.43
N PRO A 240 -8.95 13.76 -30.81
CA PRO A 240 -9.12 12.49 -31.49
C PRO A 240 -10.52 12.36 -32.09
N GLY A 241 -10.69 11.53 -33.14
CA GLY A 241 -12.00 11.39 -33.81
C GLY A 241 -13.16 10.90 -32.93
N PHE A 242 -12.87 10.33 -31.75
CA PHE A 242 -13.86 9.90 -30.75
C PHE A 242 -13.95 10.85 -29.54
N GLY A 243 -13.25 11.98 -29.59
CA GLY A 243 -13.14 12.95 -28.52
C GLY A 243 -11.97 12.69 -27.57
N TRP A 244 -11.86 13.54 -26.55
CA TRP A 244 -10.97 13.32 -25.41
C TRP A 244 -11.60 12.31 -24.45
N LEU A 245 -10.97 11.15 -24.30
CA LEU A 245 -11.35 10.11 -23.35
C LEU A 245 -10.13 9.32 -22.88
N THR A 246 -10.23 8.70 -21.72
CA THR A 246 -9.23 7.76 -21.22
C THR A 246 -8.99 6.63 -22.22
N GLY A 247 -7.72 6.36 -22.52
CA GLY A 247 -7.29 5.40 -23.54
C GLY A 247 -7.21 5.95 -24.97
N ALA A 248 -7.61 7.21 -25.22
CA ALA A 248 -7.43 7.81 -26.54
C ALA A 248 -5.95 7.91 -26.93
N ILE A 249 -5.70 7.81 -28.23
CA ILE A 249 -4.37 7.90 -28.82
C ILE A 249 -4.33 9.07 -29.80
N VAL A 250 -3.39 9.99 -29.61
CA VAL A 250 -3.07 11.07 -30.56
C VAL A 250 -1.73 10.75 -31.20
N THR A 251 -1.67 10.81 -32.53
CA THR A 251 -0.41 10.63 -33.27
C THR A 251 -0.08 11.89 -34.03
N LEU A 252 1.12 12.42 -33.79
CA LEU A 252 1.66 13.57 -34.47
C LEU A 252 2.67 13.11 -35.53
N SER A 253 2.51 13.64 -36.73
CA SER A 253 3.33 13.33 -37.89
C SER A 253 3.23 14.49 -38.90
N PRO A 254 3.95 14.44 -40.03
CA PRO A 254 3.82 15.47 -41.07
C PRO A 254 2.40 15.62 -41.62
N THR A 255 1.55 14.60 -41.47
CA THR A 255 0.16 14.62 -41.94
C THR A 255 -0.83 15.12 -40.90
N SER A 256 -0.41 15.39 -39.67
CA SER A 256 -1.29 15.83 -38.58
C SER A 256 -1.39 17.35 -38.44
N LEU A 257 -0.72 18.13 -39.31
CA LEU A 257 -0.74 19.59 -39.22
C LEU A 257 -2.18 20.15 -39.25
N PRO A 258 -2.50 21.11 -38.36
CA PRO A 258 -1.58 21.93 -37.55
C PRO A 258 -1.06 21.26 -36.27
N ALA A 259 -1.56 20.09 -35.86
CA ALA A 259 -1.07 19.36 -34.70
C ALA A 259 0.38 18.92 -34.90
N ASN A 260 1.28 19.33 -33.99
CA ASN A 260 2.68 18.97 -34.02
C ASN A 260 3.33 19.02 -32.63
N CYS A 261 4.51 18.41 -32.51
CA CYS A 261 5.40 18.60 -31.38
C CYS A 261 6.71 19.19 -31.90
N THR A 262 7.21 20.20 -31.20
CA THR A 262 8.49 20.84 -31.46
C THR A 262 9.34 20.77 -30.20
N TYR A 263 10.58 20.34 -30.34
CA TYR A 263 11.59 20.33 -29.29
C TYR A 263 12.74 21.26 -29.70
N THR A 264 13.18 22.12 -28.79
CA THR A 264 14.34 22.98 -28.98
C THR A 264 15.38 22.64 -27.92
N ASP A 265 16.60 22.33 -28.36
CA ASP A 265 17.70 21.99 -27.45
C ASP A 265 18.29 23.23 -26.75
N ALA A 266 19.25 23.01 -25.85
CA ALA A 266 19.88 24.07 -25.06
C ALA A 266 20.71 25.06 -25.91
N VAL A 267 21.01 24.70 -27.16
CA VAL A 267 21.81 25.51 -28.10
C VAL A 267 20.90 26.26 -29.09
N GLY A 268 19.59 25.96 -29.09
CA GLY A 268 18.57 26.63 -29.91
C GLY A 268 18.25 25.92 -31.22
N PHE A 269 18.72 24.69 -31.43
CA PHE A 269 18.30 23.89 -32.58
C PHE A 269 16.91 23.31 -32.35
N SER A 270 16.06 23.42 -33.38
CA SER A 270 14.66 22.98 -33.31
C SER A 270 14.42 21.74 -34.14
N TYR A 271 13.67 20.82 -33.55
CA TYR A 271 13.28 19.52 -34.10
C TYR A 271 11.75 19.42 -34.05
N SER A 272 11.10 18.88 -35.07
CA SER A 272 9.63 18.81 -35.15
C SER A 272 9.11 17.49 -35.69
N THR A 273 7.90 17.11 -35.28
CA THR A 273 7.12 16.02 -35.90
C THR A 273 6.53 16.40 -37.26
N ALA A 274 6.61 17.68 -37.66
CA ALA A 274 6.11 18.15 -38.96
C ALA A 274 6.99 17.71 -40.15
N LEU A 275 8.15 17.11 -39.90
CA LEU A 275 9.13 16.72 -40.91
C LEU A 275 9.13 15.21 -41.18
N THR A 276 9.49 14.81 -42.40
CA THR A 276 9.16 13.53 -43.08
C THR A 276 9.68 12.24 -42.44
N THR A 277 10.34 12.31 -41.28
CA THR A 277 10.97 11.18 -40.58
C THR A 277 10.60 11.09 -39.10
N ALA A 278 9.77 12.00 -38.60
CA ALA A 278 9.43 12.11 -37.19
C ALA A 278 7.98 11.71 -36.91
N ASN A 279 7.76 11.03 -35.79
CA ASN A 279 6.44 10.68 -35.30
C ASN A 279 6.39 10.72 -33.77
N MET A 280 5.28 11.15 -33.20
CA MET A 280 5.09 11.11 -31.75
C MET A 280 3.70 10.57 -31.43
N THR A 281 3.61 9.76 -30.39
CA THR A 281 2.36 9.19 -29.92
C THR A 281 2.11 9.63 -28.49
N PHE A 282 0.88 10.07 -28.24
CA PHE A 282 0.35 10.40 -26.92
C PHE A 282 -0.74 9.40 -26.58
N THR A 283 -0.75 8.92 -25.34
CA THR A 283 -1.78 8.06 -24.79
C THR A 283 -2.41 8.74 -23.61
N VAL A 284 -3.73 8.95 -23.67
CA VAL A 284 -4.50 9.52 -22.57
C VAL A 284 -4.65 8.49 -21.48
N LEU A 285 -4.02 8.76 -20.33
CA LEU A 285 -4.08 7.91 -19.15
C LEU A 285 -5.31 8.22 -18.30
N ASN A 286 -5.66 9.50 -18.20
CA ASN A 286 -6.93 9.92 -17.63
C ASN A 286 -7.39 11.26 -18.22
N TYR A 287 -8.70 11.45 -18.32
CA TYR A 287 -9.31 12.71 -18.73
C TYR A 287 -10.59 12.96 -17.94
N VAL A 288 -10.60 14.06 -17.19
CA VAL A 288 -11.76 14.56 -16.47
C VAL A 288 -12.13 15.92 -17.09
N PRO A 289 -13.26 16.04 -17.80
CA PRO A 289 -13.61 17.26 -18.51
C PRO A 289 -14.09 18.38 -17.56
N GLY A 290 -13.93 19.62 -18.02
CA GLY A 290 -14.47 20.82 -17.37
C GLY A 290 -13.51 21.49 -16.38
N PRO A 291 -13.86 22.70 -15.89
CA PRO A 291 -13.02 23.45 -14.97
C PRO A 291 -12.72 22.67 -13.69
N GLY A 292 -11.44 22.57 -13.34
CA GLY A 292 -10.96 21.78 -12.20
C GLY A 292 -10.74 20.29 -12.50
N GLY A 293 -11.09 19.83 -13.71
CA GLY A 293 -10.71 18.51 -14.21
C GLY A 293 -9.22 18.42 -14.56
N VAL A 294 -8.78 17.28 -15.06
CA VAL A 294 -7.38 17.04 -15.44
C VAL A 294 -7.26 16.34 -16.78
N ILE A 295 -6.14 16.55 -17.45
CA ILE A 295 -5.67 15.71 -18.54
C ILE A 295 -4.33 15.10 -18.16
N VAL A 296 -4.24 13.78 -18.23
CA VAL A 296 -3.02 13.03 -17.94
C VAL A 296 -2.65 12.19 -19.16
N MET A 297 -1.42 12.36 -19.65
CA MET A 297 -0.95 11.63 -20.83
C MET A 297 0.49 11.14 -20.64
N SER A 298 0.77 9.97 -21.20
CA SER A 298 2.14 9.59 -21.53
C SER A 298 2.41 9.86 -23.00
N PHE A 299 3.67 10.15 -23.35
CA PHE A 299 4.06 10.36 -24.74
C PHE A 299 5.49 9.90 -25.02
N ALA A 300 5.71 9.46 -26.26
CA ALA A 300 7.02 9.06 -26.77
C ALA A 300 7.05 9.11 -28.29
N GLY A 301 8.25 9.19 -28.85
CA GLY A 301 8.48 9.16 -30.28
C GLY A 301 9.77 9.87 -30.68
N THR A 302 9.74 10.51 -31.83
CA THR A 302 10.86 11.18 -32.46
C THR A 302 10.47 12.56 -32.97
N THR A 303 11.40 13.49 -32.92
CA THR A 303 11.36 14.77 -33.65
C THR A 303 12.57 14.83 -34.59
N SER A 304 12.50 15.58 -35.68
CA SER A 304 13.64 15.75 -36.59
C SER A 304 13.83 17.19 -37.03
N ASP A 305 15.05 17.54 -37.45
CA ASP A 305 15.36 18.82 -38.07
C ASP A 305 15.25 18.76 -39.61
N VAL A 306 15.53 19.88 -40.27
CA VAL A 306 15.49 20.01 -41.74
C VAL A 306 16.58 19.22 -42.46
N ASP A 307 17.65 18.86 -41.76
CA ASP A 307 18.77 18.07 -42.28
C ASP A 307 18.56 16.55 -42.02
N GLY A 308 17.46 16.19 -41.36
CA GLY A 308 17.08 14.81 -41.07
C GLY A 308 17.71 14.22 -39.81
N VAL A 309 18.33 15.04 -38.96
CA VAL A 309 18.83 14.62 -37.64
C VAL A 309 17.64 14.36 -36.73
N ILE A 310 17.65 13.21 -36.04
CA ILE A 310 16.54 12.75 -35.21
C ILE A 310 16.89 12.89 -33.73
N VAL A 311 15.94 13.42 -32.95
CA VAL A 311 15.94 13.40 -31.48
C VAL A 311 14.86 12.43 -31.01
N ASN A 312 15.26 11.48 -30.17
CA ASN A 312 14.33 10.57 -29.52
C ASN A 312 13.75 11.23 -28.26
N ILE A 313 12.43 11.23 -28.15
CA ILE A 313 11.69 11.66 -26.97
C ILE A 313 11.09 10.41 -26.33
N SER A 314 11.47 10.14 -25.09
CA SER A 314 11.02 8.95 -24.35
C SER A 314 10.59 9.31 -22.93
N ASN A 315 9.85 8.42 -22.27
CA ASN A 315 9.34 8.60 -20.91
C ASN A 315 8.67 9.98 -20.71
N GLY A 316 7.96 10.46 -21.73
CA GLY A 316 7.21 11.69 -21.66
C GLY A 316 5.98 11.49 -20.80
N PHE A 317 5.73 12.44 -19.91
CA PHE A 317 4.53 12.48 -19.08
C PHE A 317 4.08 13.93 -18.92
N LEU A 318 2.77 14.11 -18.92
CA LEU A 318 2.15 15.36 -18.56
C LEU A 318 0.91 15.13 -17.71
N LEU A 319 0.71 16.05 -16.78
CA LEU A 319 -0.51 16.23 -16.01
C LEU A 319 -0.78 17.74 -15.98
N PHE A 320 -1.98 18.15 -16.39
CA PHE A 320 -2.41 19.54 -16.28
C PHE A 320 -3.85 19.63 -15.82
N ASN A 321 -4.14 20.64 -15.01
CA ASN A 321 -5.52 20.99 -14.67
C ASN A 321 -6.19 21.68 -15.86
N ILE A 322 -7.46 21.35 -16.09
CA ILE A 322 -8.29 21.99 -17.10
C ILE A 322 -8.86 23.29 -16.50
N PRO A 323 -8.61 24.45 -17.14
CA PRO A 323 -9.07 25.74 -16.65
C PRO A 323 -10.59 25.93 -16.73
#